data_AF-A0A250XEE4-F1
#
_entry.id   AF-A0A250XEE4-F1
#
_cell.length_a   1.000
_cell.length_b   1.000
_cell.length_c   1.000
_cell.angle_alpha   90.00
_cell.angle_beta   90.00
_cell.angle_gamma   90.00
#
_symmetry.space_group_name_H-M   'P 1'
#
loop_
_entity.id
_entity.type
_entity.pdbx_description
1 polymer ?
#
loop_
_entity_poly.entity_id
_entity_poly.type
_entity_poly.pdbx_seq_one_letter_code
_entity_poly.pdbx_strand_id
1 'polypeptide(L)'
;MWEEDLSYAKEVCTKLGVELEVVPMTNEYWQHVVSHSVTEIREGRTPNPDMLCNSRVKFGAFYQYLEHKYGDQFDRIASGHYARVLRGGTSWDHWKEQQQRQMTSEMDGMTQPQVLGDQKESAVEAVLGEHQESVNAGVGSSYKCVSIGSHEGEIAHTSTNVYRDQQGTSNVGTAQQNEGDKHSAFHQDRRFSCTGISEQQPSDIVEDAPSTSSCSQVRLVMTPDAVKDQTYFLAHLSRKQLQKVMFPLGPLNKTQVRQLANIADLANKNRKDSQGICFLGKVKFHEFVHEHLGEWPGLLVEEETGTVIGSHAGYWFYTVGQRSGIKLPGGPWYVVRKDLDLNIVYASKQYHSEELSNQRNSFSTGPINWVSDLRIDLDKPVYCKVRHGPAIYRCKDLKLVPQLMNYNIVGSIDDVRPSSEMAMVPVTACVELESHDQGLAPGQYAVFYQDRACLGAAKIVS
;
A
#
# COMPACT_ATOMS: atom_id res chain seq x y z
N MET A 1 13.26 20.78 8.03
CA MET A 1 13.27 19.29 8.09
C MET A 1 13.23 18.70 6.69
N TRP A 2 12.34 19.19 5.85
CA TRP A 2 12.25 18.85 4.43
C TRP A 2 13.49 19.28 3.60
N GLU A 3 14.14 20.37 3.99
CA GLU A 3 15.34 20.89 3.29
C GLU A 3 16.49 19.88 3.23
N GLU A 4 16.71 19.12 4.31
CA GLU A 4 17.74 18.08 4.38
C GLU A 4 17.41 16.93 3.40
N ASP A 5 16.16 16.48 3.38
CA ASP A 5 15.68 15.46 2.44
C ASP A 5 15.83 15.91 0.99
N LEU A 6 15.49 17.17 0.72
CA LEU A 6 15.63 17.75 -0.60
C LEU A 6 17.10 17.91 -0.99
N SER A 7 18.00 18.21 -0.06
CA SER A 7 19.45 18.24 -0.33
C SER A 7 19.94 16.86 -0.76
N TYR A 8 19.61 15.81 -0.01
CA TYR A 8 19.97 14.44 -0.39
C TYR A 8 19.40 14.06 -1.77
N ALA A 9 18.13 14.40 -2.04
CA ALA A 9 17.51 14.14 -3.33
C ALA A 9 18.25 14.86 -4.47
N LYS A 10 18.58 16.15 -4.30
CA LYS A 10 19.34 16.95 -5.27
C LYS A 10 20.72 16.36 -5.54
N GLU A 11 21.45 16.01 -4.48
CA GLU A 11 22.80 15.45 -4.59
C GLU A 11 22.81 14.09 -5.30
N VAL A 12 21.87 13.20 -4.95
CA VAL A 12 21.73 11.89 -5.60
C VAL A 12 21.33 12.05 -7.08
N CYS A 13 20.36 12.90 -7.38
CA CYS A 13 19.91 13.13 -8.76
C CYS A 13 21.02 13.74 -9.63
N THR A 14 21.75 14.73 -9.09
CA THR A 14 22.90 15.34 -9.77
C THR A 14 23.98 14.30 -10.05
N LYS A 15 24.32 13.45 -9.07
CA LYS A 15 25.32 12.40 -9.23
C LYS A 15 24.95 11.37 -10.28
N LEU A 16 23.66 11.03 -10.38
CA LEU A 16 23.15 10.03 -11.33
C LEU A 16 22.74 10.63 -12.69
N GLY A 17 22.88 11.94 -12.89
CA GLY A 17 22.47 12.62 -14.12
C GLY A 17 20.95 12.57 -14.37
N VAL A 18 20.15 12.51 -13.31
CA VAL A 18 18.68 12.46 -13.37
C VAL A 18 18.11 13.85 -13.05
N GLU A 19 17.16 14.34 -13.86
CA GLU A 19 16.48 15.60 -13.57
C GLU A 19 15.61 15.44 -12.30
N LEU A 20 15.73 16.39 -11.36
CA LEU A 20 14.88 16.46 -10.17
C LEU A 20 13.82 17.55 -10.34
N GLU A 21 12.57 17.16 -10.22
CA GLU A 21 11.42 18.07 -10.09
C GLU A 21 10.86 18.02 -8.66
N VAL A 22 10.42 19.16 -8.13
CA VAL A 22 9.74 19.23 -6.83
C VAL A 22 8.29 19.63 -7.04
N VAL A 23 7.36 18.81 -6.56
CA VAL A 23 5.93 19.03 -6.70
C VAL A 23 5.32 19.25 -5.31
N PRO A 24 4.72 20.42 -5.04
CA PRO A 24 4.03 20.67 -3.79
C PRO A 24 2.70 19.89 -3.76
N MET A 25 2.47 19.11 -2.70
CA MET A 25 1.25 18.33 -2.49
C MET A 25 0.70 18.52 -1.07
N THR A 26 1.00 19.67 -0.43
CA THR A 26 0.57 19.95 0.95
C THR A 26 -0.95 19.85 1.08
N ASN A 27 -1.68 20.41 0.12
CA ASN A 27 -3.14 20.52 0.18
C ASN A 27 -3.80 19.15 0.05
N GLU A 28 -3.36 18.37 -0.93
CA GLU A 28 -3.80 17.01 -1.18
C GLU A 28 -3.49 16.11 0.01
N TYR A 29 -2.30 16.27 0.60
CA TYR A 29 -1.93 15.54 1.81
C TYR A 29 -2.83 15.89 3.00
N TRP A 30 -3.04 17.18 3.24
CA TRP A 30 -3.87 17.66 4.34
C TRP A 30 -5.31 17.18 4.20
N GLN A 31 -5.89 17.35 3.02
CA GLN A 31 -7.27 16.99 2.72
C GLN A 31 -7.49 15.48 2.80
N HIS A 32 -6.60 14.69 2.20
CA HIS A 32 -6.83 13.26 2.02
C HIS A 32 -6.25 12.37 3.12
N VAL A 33 -5.28 12.85 3.91
CA VAL A 33 -4.60 12.05 4.96
C VAL A 33 -4.78 12.65 6.34
N VAL A 34 -4.37 13.91 6.54
CA VAL A 34 -4.36 14.52 7.88
C VAL A 34 -5.78 14.71 8.41
N SER A 35 -6.64 15.36 7.62
CA SER A 35 -8.04 15.63 7.99
C SER A 35 -8.81 14.35 8.32
N HIS A 36 -8.61 13.30 7.52
CA HIS A 36 -9.19 11.98 7.78
C HIS A 36 -8.64 11.38 9.08
N SER A 37 -7.33 11.44 9.30
CA SER A 37 -6.72 10.90 10.53
C SER A 37 -7.24 11.61 11.78
N VAL A 38 -7.37 12.94 11.76
CA VAL A 38 -7.96 13.72 12.86
C VAL A 38 -9.41 13.31 13.12
N THR A 39 -10.20 13.10 12.07
CA THR A 39 -11.59 12.65 12.17
C THR A 39 -11.68 11.25 12.81
N GLU A 40 -10.87 10.30 12.36
CA GLU A 40 -10.81 8.94 12.93
C GLU A 40 -10.44 8.95 14.42
N ILE A 41 -9.44 9.76 14.78
CA ILE A 41 -8.99 9.90 16.17
C ILE A 41 -10.10 10.51 17.04
N ARG A 42 -10.80 11.53 16.52
CA ARG A 42 -11.97 12.12 17.19
C ARG A 42 -13.09 11.10 17.38
N GLU A 43 -13.27 10.18 16.44
CA GLU A 43 -14.23 9.08 16.58
C GLU A 43 -13.64 7.88 17.35
N GLY A 44 -12.60 8.10 18.16
CA GLY A 44 -12.03 7.13 19.08
C GLY A 44 -11.34 5.94 18.40
N ARG A 45 -11.04 6.03 17.10
CA ARG A 45 -10.33 4.99 16.34
C ARG A 45 -8.85 5.33 16.21
N THR A 46 -8.05 4.33 15.85
CA THR A 46 -6.61 4.53 15.61
C THR A 46 -6.34 4.41 14.11
N PRO A 47 -6.18 5.53 13.37
CA PRO A 47 -5.99 5.50 11.93
C PRO A 47 -4.62 4.96 11.51
N ASN A 48 -4.49 4.59 10.24
CA ASN A 48 -3.21 4.28 9.60
C ASN A 48 -2.90 5.28 8.46
N PRO A 49 -2.31 6.45 8.78
CA PRO A 49 -2.07 7.50 7.79
C PRO A 49 -1.11 7.10 6.67
N ASP A 50 -0.20 6.15 6.91
CA ASP A 50 0.78 5.72 5.90
C ASP A 50 0.13 4.92 4.77
N MET A 51 -0.88 4.08 5.10
CA MET A 51 -1.70 3.40 4.09
C MET A 51 -2.42 4.41 3.19
N LEU A 52 -3.01 5.45 3.79
CA LEU A 52 -3.74 6.49 3.07
C LEU A 52 -2.81 7.40 2.25
N CYS A 53 -1.63 7.73 2.78
CA CYS A 53 -0.60 8.46 2.05
C CYS A 53 -0.20 7.74 0.76
N ASN A 54 -0.01 6.42 0.81
CA ASN A 54 0.31 5.64 -0.38
C ASN A 54 -0.83 5.65 -1.40
N SER A 55 -2.06 5.32 -0.99
CA SER A 55 -3.19 5.21 -1.92
C SER A 55 -3.71 6.54 -2.43
N ARG A 56 -3.72 7.60 -1.60
CA ARG A 56 -4.34 8.89 -1.94
C ARG A 56 -3.35 9.95 -2.40
N VAL A 57 -2.10 9.90 -1.94
CA VAL A 57 -1.09 10.92 -2.29
C VAL A 57 -0.06 10.35 -3.27
N LYS A 58 0.79 9.41 -2.83
CA LYS A 58 1.94 8.94 -3.63
C LYS A 58 1.52 8.28 -4.95
N PHE A 59 0.43 7.52 -4.93
CA PHE A 59 -0.08 6.84 -6.12
C PHE A 59 -1.49 7.31 -6.49
N GLY A 60 -2.04 8.29 -5.77
CA GLY A 60 -3.31 8.96 -6.07
C GLY A 60 -3.08 10.31 -6.73
N ALA A 61 -3.09 11.38 -5.94
CA ALA A 61 -2.89 12.75 -6.38
C ALA A 61 -1.61 12.93 -7.22
N PHE A 62 -0.50 12.30 -6.82
CA PHE A 62 0.73 12.35 -7.59
C PHE A 62 0.63 11.66 -8.96
N TYR A 63 -0.08 10.53 -9.04
CA TYR A 63 -0.37 9.89 -10.32
C TYR A 63 -1.21 10.80 -11.23
N GLN A 64 -2.25 11.43 -10.68
CA GLN A 64 -3.11 12.35 -11.43
C GLN A 64 -2.33 13.58 -11.93
N TYR A 65 -1.41 14.11 -11.11
CA TYR A 65 -0.50 15.18 -11.52
C TYR A 65 0.35 14.77 -12.71
N LEU A 66 0.96 13.58 -12.66
CA LEU A 66 1.78 13.08 -13.76
C LEU A 66 0.95 12.82 -15.02
N GLU A 67 -0.24 12.25 -14.88
CA GLU A 67 -1.17 12.02 -15.99
C GLU A 67 -1.56 13.34 -16.67
N HIS A 68 -1.88 14.38 -15.90
CA HIS A 68 -2.21 15.70 -16.45
C HIS A 68 -1.01 16.38 -17.12
N LYS A 69 0.18 16.30 -16.51
CA LYS A 69 1.38 17.03 -16.99
C LYS A 69 2.08 16.33 -18.15
N TYR A 70 2.22 15.01 -18.06
CA TYR A 70 3.03 14.21 -18.98
C TYR A 70 2.19 13.35 -19.91
N GLY A 71 0.94 13.02 -19.56
CA GLY A 71 0.09 12.12 -20.35
C GLY A 71 0.79 10.80 -20.62
N ASP A 72 0.83 10.38 -21.88
CA ASP A 72 1.47 9.15 -22.33
C ASP A 72 3.01 9.20 -22.36
N GLN A 73 3.64 10.29 -21.91
CA GLN A 73 5.10 10.41 -21.88
C GLN A 73 5.75 9.66 -20.70
N PHE A 74 4.97 9.11 -19.77
CA PHE A 74 5.48 8.26 -18.71
C PHE A 74 4.74 6.92 -18.63
N ASP A 75 5.50 5.86 -18.36
CA ASP A 75 4.94 4.52 -18.28
C ASP A 75 4.60 4.13 -16.85
N ARG A 76 5.51 4.43 -15.91
CA ARG A 76 5.48 3.91 -14.55
C ARG A 76 6.04 4.88 -13.52
N ILE A 77 5.62 4.66 -12.28
CA ILE A 77 6.04 5.34 -11.05
C ILE A 77 6.86 4.35 -10.21
N ALA A 78 8.14 4.65 -9.99
CA ALA A 78 9.02 3.87 -9.14
C ALA A 78 9.14 4.50 -7.75
N SER A 79 9.05 3.69 -6.70
CA SER A 79 9.30 4.14 -5.33
C SER A 79 10.20 3.17 -4.57
N GLY A 80 10.83 3.66 -3.51
CA GLY A 80 11.70 2.87 -2.64
C GLY A 80 10.98 1.91 -1.69
N HIS A 81 9.74 1.50 -1.99
CA HIS A 81 9.05 0.52 -1.15
C HIS A 81 9.64 -0.89 -1.34
N TYR A 82 9.77 -1.62 -0.24
CA TYR A 82 10.11 -3.04 -0.23
C TYR A 82 8.83 -3.84 -0.46
N ALA A 83 8.44 -3.96 -1.72
CA ALA A 83 7.34 -4.79 -2.20
C ALA A 83 7.64 -5.24 -3.63
N ARG A 84 6.88 -6.18 -4.18
CA ARG A 84 7.05 -6.62 -5.57
C ARG A 84 5.74 -6.52 -6.32
N VAL A 85 5.82 -6.14 -7.60
CA VAL A 85 4.68 -6.19 -8.53
C VAL A 85 5.00 -7.23 -9.59
N LEU A 86 4.26 -8.34 -9.60
CA LEU A 86 4.33 -9.33 -10.66
C LEU A 86 3.32 -8.97 -11.75
N ARG A 87 3.75 -9.05 -13.01
CA ARG A 87 2.97 -8.67 -14.20
C ARG A 87 2.94 -9.85 -15.16
N GLY A 88 1.76 -10.16 -15.70
CA GLY A 88 1.56 -11.30 -16.59
C GLY A 88 1.11 -12.57 -15.85
N GLY A 89 0.44 -13.45 -16.57
CA GLY A 89 -0.15 -14.71 -16.06
C GLY A 89 0.86 -15.78 -15.66
N THR A 90 2.13 -15.43 -15.43
CA THR A 90 3.15 -16.34 -14.90
C THR A 90 2.70 -16.85 -13.54
N SER A 91 2.22 -18.09 -13.46
CA SER A 91 1.85 -18.71 -12.18
C SER A 91 2.95 -18.47 -11.13
N TRP A 92 2.55 -18.28 -9.87
CA TRP A 92 3.51 -18.21 -8.76
C TRP A 92 4.43 -19.45 -8.73
N ASP A 93 3.92 -20.58 -9.22
CA ASP A 93 4.68 -21.82 -9.41
C ASP A 93 5.76 -21.71 -10.48
N HIS A 94 5.47 -21.06 -11.61
CA HIS A 94 6.44 -20.85 -12.69
C HIS A 94 7.60 -19.94 -12.24
N TRP A 95 7.28 -18.89 -11.47
CA TRP A 95 8.31 -18.01 -10.89
C TRP A 95 9.11 -18.69 -9.76
N LYS A 96 8.45 -19.45 -8.88
CA LYS A 96 9.12 -20.29 -7.86
C LYS A 96 10.14 -21.22 -8.50
N GLU A 97 9.74 -21.93 -9.54
CA GLU A 97 10.60 -22.89 -10.24
C GLU A 97 11.79 -22.22 -10.91
N GLN A 98 11.63 -21.00 -11.44
CA GLN A 98 12.74 -20.23 -12.00
C GLN A 98 13.76 -19.80 -10.93
N GLN A 99 13.29 -19.37 -9.75
CA GLN A 99 14.15 -18.96 -8.64
C GLN A 99 14.85 -20.14 -7.96
N GLN A 100 14.13 -21.24 -7.74
CA GLN A 100 14.70 -22.47 -7.18
C GLN A 100 15.83 -22.99 -8.08
N ARG A 101 15.64 -22.94 -9.41
CA ARG A 101 16.67 -23.31 -10.40
C ARG A 101 17.88 -22.37 -10.37
N GLN A 102 17.68 -21.06 -10.24
CA GLN A 102 18.77 -20.08 -10.11
C GLN A 102 19.61 -20.33 -8.83
N MET A 103 18.96 -20.47 -7.67
CA MET A 103 19.66 -20.72 -6.40
C MET A 103 20.40 -22.06 -6.37
N THR A 104 19.88 -23.11 -7.02
CA THR A 104 20.61 -24.39 -7.14
C THR A 104 21.83 -24.30 -8.07
N SER A 105 21.79 -23.49 -9.12
CA SER A 105 22.93 -23.33 -10.03
C SER A 105 24.08 -22.49 -9.45
N GLU A 106 23.74 -21.51 -8.60
CA GLU A 106 24.71 -20.64 -7.91
C GLU A 106 25.46 -21.39 -6.78
N MET A 107 24.81 -22.36 -6.13
CA MET A 107 25.45 -23.17 -5.07
C MET A 107 26.44 -24.21 -5.63
N ASP A 108 26.20 -24.77 -6.82
CA ASP A 108 27.14 -25.69 -7.47
C ASP A 108 28.37 -24.95 -8.06
N GLY A 109 28.26 -23.65 -8.33
CA GLY A 109 29.35 -22.81 -8.82
C GLY A 109 30.34 -22.30 -7.75
N MET A 110 29.97 -22.34 -6.47
CA MET A 110 30.77 -21.78 -5.36
C MET A 110 31.72 -22.78 -4.68
N THR A 111 31.76 -24.05 -5.10
CA THR A 111 32.67 -25.06 -4.53
C THR A 111 33.95 -25.26 -5.35
N GLN A 112 34.75 -24.22 -5.58
CA GLN A 112 36.22 -24.36 -5.79
C GLN A 112 36.99 -23.12 -5.28
N PRO A 113 38.04 -23.29 -4.46
CA PRO A 113 38.81 -22.17 -3.93
C PRO A 113 39.87 -21.73 -4.95
N GLN A 114 39.82 -20.48 -5.41
CA GLN A 114 40.96 -19.84 -6.07
C GLN A 114 41.46 -18.61 -5.29
N VAL A 115 42.78 -18.48 -5.38
CA VAL A 115 43.69 -17.74 -4.52
C VAL A 115 43.58 -16.22 -4.72
N LEU A 116 43.64 -15.47 -3.61
CA LEU A 116 43.66 -14.01 -3.58
C LEU A 116 44.85 -13.42 -4.37
N GLY A 117 44.55 -12.60 -5.36
CA GLY A 117 45.50 -11.70 -6.01
C GLY A 117 44.76 -10.54 -6.69
N ASP A 118 44.97 -9.32 -6.17
CA ASP A 118 44.69 -8.00 -6.73
C ASP A 118 43.72 -7.89 -7.91
N GLN A 119 42.40 -7.73 -7.67
CA GLN A 119 41.49 -7.07 -8.61
C GLN A 119 40.38 -6.30 -7.88
N LYS A 120 40.52 -4.98 -7.77
CA LYS A 120 39.49 -4.06 -7.26
C LYS A 120 38.45 -3.64 -8.31
N GLU A 121 38.57 -4.09 -9.56
CA GLU A 121 37.63 -3.75 -10.65
C GLU A 121 36.64 -4.88 -11.00
N SER A 122 36.89 -6.13 -10.59
CA SER A 122 36.06 -7.29 -10.94
C SER A 122 34.83 -7.51 -10.04
N ALA A 123 34.83 -6.99 -8.81
CA ALA A 123 33.73 -7.20 -7.85
C ALA A 123 32.43 -6.45 -8.23
N VAL A 124 32.51 -5.41 -9.07
CA VAL A 124 31.35 -4.64 -9.52
C VAL A 124 30.61 -5.37 -10.65
N GLU A 125 31.34 -6.05 -11.54
CA GLU A 125 30.73 -6.87 -12.60
C GLU A 125 30.15 -8.19 -12.05
N ALA A 126 30.78 -8.81 -11.04
CA ALA A 126 30.27 -10.04 -10.44
C ALA A 126 28.92 -9.85 -9.69
N VAL A 127 28.65 -8.65 -9.17
CA VAL A 127 27.36 -8.32 -8.51
C VAL A 127 26.30 -7.85 -9.52
N LEU A 128 26.72 -7.42 -10.72
CA LEU A 128 25.83 -6.92 -11.77
C LEU A 128 25.58 -7.93 -12.92
N GLY A 129 26.35 -9.01 -12.98
CA GLY A 129 26.39 -9.95 -14.11
C GLY A 129 25.29 -11.02 -14.17
N GLU A 130 24.50 -11.26 -13.13
CA GLU A 130 23.55 -12.40 -13.10
C GLU A 130 22.08 -12.04 -12.80
N HIS A 131 21.70 -10.78 -13.02
CA HIS A 131 20.29 -10.32 -13.00
C HIS A 131 19.81 -9.76 -14.34
N GLN A 132 20.38 -10.28 -15.42
CA GLN A 132 20.14 -9.84 -16.79
C GLN A 132 18.85 -10.40 -17.41
N GLU A 133 17.75 -10.39 -16.65
CA GLU A 133 16.37 -10.43 -17.17
C GLU A 133 15.44 -9.52 -16.34
N SER A 134 15.91 -8.33 -15.95
CA SER A 134 15.01 -7.18 -15.69
C SER A 134 15.72 -5.82 -15.67
N VAL A 135 17.00 -5.75 -16.04
CA VAL A 135 17.74 -4.48 -16.22
C VAL A 135 18.41 -4.46 -17.59
N ASN A 136 17.65 -4.79 -18.64
CA ASN A 136 17.99 -4.28 -19.96
C ASN A 136 17.54 -2.82 -20.01
N ALA A 137 18.33 -1.94 -19.39
CA ALA A 137 18.34 -0.54 -19.80
C ALA A 137 18.97 -0.49 -21.19
N GLY A 138 18.17 -0.87 -22.20
CA GLY A 138 18.48 -0.60 -23.58
C GLY A 138 18.77 0.89 -23.74
N VAL A 139 19.76 1.19 -24.57
CA VAL A 139 20.07 2.53 -25.09
C VAL A 139 18.75 3.22 -25.48
N GLY A 140 18.20 4.08 -24.61
CA GLY A 140 16.90 4.72 -24.82
C GLY A 140 16.02 5.00 -23.57
N SER A 141 16.25 4.38 -22.41
CA SER A 141 15.41 4.68 -21.21
C SER A 141 15.70 6.08 -20.63
N SER A 142 14.66 6.87 -20.33
CA SER A 142 14.78 8.16 -19.63
C SER A 142 14.15 8.11 -18.23
N TYR A 143 14.85 8.72 -17.27
CA TYR A 143 14.42 8.78 -15.86
C TYR A 143 14.23 10.24 -15.46
N LYS A 144 13.14 10.51 -14.72
CA LYS A 144 12.92 11.79 -14.05
C LYS A 144 12.63 11.54 -12.58
N CYS A 145 13.40 12.14 -11.68
CA CYS A 145 13.12 12.09 -10.26
C CYS A 145 12.12 13.18 -9.91
N VAL A 146 11.07 12.82 -9.18
CA VAL A 146 10.08 13.79 -8.71
C VAL A 146 9.95 13.64 -7.19
N SER A 147 10.28 14.70 -6.48
CA SER A 147 10.11 14.78 -5.04
C SER A 147 8.75 15.40 -4.72
N ILE A 148 7.95 14.68 -3.93
CA ILE A 148 6.72 15.22 -3.37
C ILE A 148 7.10 15.98 -2.09
N GLY A 149 6.65 17.24 -1.97
CA GLY A 149 6.96 18.10 -0.83
C GLY A 149 5.79 18.93 -0.34
N SER A 150 5.95 19.54 0.83
CA SER A 150 5.03 20.58 1.33
C SER A 150 5.73 21.92 1.46
N HIS A 151 5.08 23.00 1.00
CA HIS A 151 5.63 24.36 1.06
C HIS A 151 5.69 24.95 2.49
N GLU A 152 5.03 24.33 3.49
CA GLU A 152 4.87 24.87 4.84
C GLU A 152 5.43 23.95 5.93
N GLY A 153 6.73 23.66 5.87
CA GLY A 153 7.52 23.33 7.08
C GLY A 153 7.31 21.99 7.79
N GLU A 154 6.21 21.26 7.57
CA GLU A 154 5.78 20.20 8.50
C GLU A 154 5.86 18.76 7.99
N ILE A 155 6.00 18.51 6.67
CA ILE A 155 5.88 17.15 6.11
C ILE A 155 7.21 16.64 5.53
N ALA A 156 7.50 15.35 5.72
CA ALA A 156 8.68 14.70 5.13
C ALA A 156 8.56 14.55 3.61
N HIS A 157 9.68 14.68 2.88
CA HIS A 157 9.70 14.42 1.45
C HIS A 157 9.71 12.93 1.15
N THR A 158 9.03 12.54 0.08
CA THR A 158 9.24 11.22 -0.53
C THR A 158 9.63 11.39 -1.99
N SER A 159 10.80 10.87 -2.35
CA SER A 159 11.27 10.84 -3.73
C SER A 159 10.63 9.67 -4.46
N THR A 160 10.02 9.97 -5.60
CA THR A 160 9.40 8.99 -6.48
C THR A 160 9.93 9.23 -7.90
N ASN A 161 10.43 8.19 -8.55
CA ASN A 161 10.99 8.32 -9.90
C ASN A 161 9.93 7.98 -10.94
N VAL A 162 9.99 8.66 -12.07
CA VAL A 162 9.16 8.42 -13.25
C VAL A 162 10.04 7.77 -14.32
N TYR A 163 9.50 6.75 -14.97
CA TYR A 163 10.21 5.91 -15.92
C TYR A 163 9.50 5.87 -17.26
N ARG A 164 10.29 5.94 -18.35
CA ARG A 164 9.85 5.67 -19.72
C ARG A 164 10.70 4.57 -20.35
N ASP A 165 10.05 3.55 -20.88
CA ASP A 165 10.67 2.52 -21.72
C ASP A 165 10.59 2.95 -23.20
N GLN A 166 11.67 2.74 -23.96
CA GLN A 166 11.68 3.01 -25.41
C GLN A 166 11.50 1.76 -26.27
N GLN A 167 11.21 0.59 -25.70
CA GLN A 167 10.96 -0.61 -26.49
C GLN A 167 9.46 -0.95 -26.62
N GLY A 168 8.92 -0.83 -27.84
CA GLY A 168 7.65 -1.48 -28.20
C GLY A 168 6.66 -0.72 -29.08
N THR A 169 7.07 -0.09 -30.18
CA THR A 169 6.17 0.15 -31.34
C THR A 169 6.90 -0.07 -32.66
N SER A 170 7.27 -1.32 -32.96
CA SER A 170 7.54 -1.73 -34.34
C SER A 170 6.46 -2.72 -34.77
N ASN A 171 5.33 -2.18 -35.21
CA ASN A 171 4.47 -2.73 -36.26
C ASN A 171 3.19 -1.90 -36.39
N VAL A 172 3.20 -0.86 -37.22
CA VAL A 172 2.08 -0.57 -38.13
C VAL A 172 2.68 -0.05 -39.42
N GLY A 173 2.33 -0.71 -40.52
CA GLY A 173 2.86 -0.49 -41.85
C GLY A 173 2.59 0.91 -42.40
N THR A 174 3.48 1.29 -43.31
CA THR A 174 3.29 2.32 -44.32
C THR A 174 1.87 2.28 -44.91
N ALA A 175 1.06 3.30 -44.64
CA ALA A 175 -0.08 3.65 -45.46
C ALA A 175 0.11 5.10 -45.95
N GLN A 176 0.03 5.24 -47.26
CA GLN A 176 0.30 6.44 -48.03
C GLN A 176 -0.68 7.58 -47.72
N GLN A 177 -0.19 8.78 -48.02
CA GLN A 177 -0.88 10.06 -48.11
C GLN A 177 -2.29 9.97 -48.71
N ASN A 178 -3.21 10.78 -48.17
CA ASN A 178 -4.12 11.59 -48.99
C ASN A 178 -4.62 12.80 -48.19
N GLU A 179 -4.40 13.98 -48.77
CA GLU A 179 -4.96 15.27 -48.36
C GLU A 179 -6.47 15.34 -48.69
N GLY A 180 -7.23 16.13 -47.93
CA GLY A 180 -8.62 16.46 -48.27
C GLY A 180 -9.44 17.16 -47.20
N ASP A 181 -9.31 18.49 -47.13
CA ASP A 181 -10.34 19.52 -46.89
C ASP A 181 -11.53 19.34 -45.88
N LYS A 182 -11.56 20.29 -44.93
CA LYS A 182 -12.64 21.25 -44.55
C LYS A 182 -14.01 20.83 -43.94
N HIS A 183 -14.33 21.60 -42.87
CA HIS A 183 -15.60 22.22 -42.46
C HIS A 183 -16.63 21.52 -41.52
N SER A 184 -16.80 22.19 -40.36
CA SER A 184 -18.03 22.64 -39.65
C SER A 184 -19.14 21.68 -39.17
N ALA A 185 -19.38 21.74 -37.84
CA ALA A 185 -20.64 21.91 -37.09
C ALA A 185 -21.97 21.36 -37.66
N PHE A 186 -22.73 20.58 -36.86
CA PHE A 186 -24.03 20.96 -36.25
C PHE A 186 -24.70 19.79 -35.50
N HIS A 187 -25.52 20.17 -34.50
CA HIS A 187 -26.48 19.37 -33.72
C HIS A 187 -27.39 18.43 -34.54
N GLN A 188 -27.88 17.32 -33.95
CA GLN A 188 -29.24 17.19 -33.36
C GLN A 188 -29.64 15.75 -32.98
N ASP A 189 -30.44 15.69 -31.92
CA ASP A 189 -31.24 14.58 -31.37
C ASP A 189 -31.89 13.62 -32.38
N ARG A 190 -32.00 12.34 -31.99
CA ARG A 190 -33.24 11.54 -32.19
C ARG A 190 -33.44 10.51 -31.05
N ARG A 191 -34.58 10.68 -30.36
CA ARG A 191 -35.29 9.65 -29.57
C ARG A 191 -35.91 8.61 -30.51
N PHE A 192 -36.06 7.35 -30.09
CA PHE A 192 -37.21 6.44 -30.36
C PHE A 192 -37.03 5.21 -29.43
N SER A 193 -37.85 5.06 -28.37
CA SER A 193 -39.19 4.43 -28.27
C SER A 193 -39.16 2.92 -28.04
N CYS A 194 -39.60 2.52 -26.84
CA CYS A 194 -39.91 1.15 -26.45
C CYS A 194 -41.27 0.74 -27.00
N THR A 195 -41.35 -0.42 -27.68
CA THR A 195 -42.53 -1.31 -27.73
C THR A 195 -42.03 -2.73 -28.00
N GLY A 196 -42.45 -3.68 -27.17
CA GLY A 196 -41.90 -5.05 -27.10
C GLY A 196 -42.42 -6.02 -28.15
N ILE A 197 -42.04 -7.30 -28.01
CA ILE A 197 -42.75 -8.53 -28.39
C ILE A 197 -41.98 -9.76 -27.83
N SER A 198 -42.78 -10.69 -27.28
CA SER A 198 -42.67 -12.14 -27.05
C SER A 198 -41.43 -12.81 -26.44
N GLU A 199 -41.74 -13.62 -25.42
CA GLU A 199 -41.09 -14.87 -25.03
C GLU A 199 -40.72 -15.75 -26.24
N GLN A 200 -39.42 -15.97 -26.43
CA GLN A 200 -38.87 -17.19 -27.01
C GLN A 200 -37.56 -17.49 -26.31
N GLN A 201 -37.44 -18.71 -25.77
CA GLN A 201 -36.13 -19.26 -25.39
C GLN A 201 -35.35 -19.61 -26.67
N PRO A 202 -34.04 -19.33 -26.70
CA PRO A 202 -33.12 -20.08 -27.52
C PRO A 202 -32.04 -20.75 -26.66
N SER A 203 -31.99 -22.05 -26.84
CA SER A 203 -30.88 -22.97 -26.64
C SER A 203 -29.53 -22.44 -27.14
N ASP A 204 -28.49 -22.72 -26.35
CA ASP A 204 -27.12 -23.06 -26.74
C ASP A 204 -26.60 -22.45 -28.05
N ILE A 205 -26.09 -21.21 -27.96
CA ILE A 205 -25.02 -20.73 -28.83
C ILE A 205 -23.95 -20.14 -27.90
N VAL A 206 -22.84 -20.86 -27.80
CA VAL A 206 -21.58 -20.37 -27.24
C VAL A 206 -21.06 -19.30 -28.21
N GLU A 207 -21.43 -18.04 -27.98
CA GLU A 207 -20.74 -16.92 -28.62
C GLU A 207 -19.57 -16.53 -27.74
N ASP A 208 -18.37 -16.76 -28.27
CA ASP A 208 -17.10 -16.29 -27.72
C ASP A 208 -17.22 -14.80 -27.37
N ALA A 209 -17.03 -14.49 -26.09
CA ALA A 209 -16.92 -13.13 -25.62
C ALA A 209 -15.86 -12.40 -26.46
N PRO A 210 -16.14 -11.18 -26.95
CA PRO A 210 -15.18 -10.43 -27.75
C PRO A 210 -13.89 -10.32 -26.93
N SER A 211 -12.77 -10.70 -27.55
CA SER A 211 -11.44 -10.67 -26.98
C SER A 211 -11.09 -9.24 -26.55
N THR A 212 -11.53 -8.86 -25.35
CA THR A 212 -11.12 -7.65 -24.69
C THR A 212 -9.63 -7.78 -24.44
N SER A 213 -8.88 -6.79 -24.91
CA SER A 213 -7.44 -6.62 -24.71
C SER A 213 -6.97 -7.20 -23.37
N SER A 214 -5.94 -8.06 -23.41
CA SER A 214 -5.40 -8.75 -22.23
C SER A 214 -5.01 -7.72 -21.17
N CYS A 215 -5.89 -7.47 -20.21
CA CYS A 215 -5.58 -6.61 -19.08
C CYS A 215 -4.57 -7.38 -18.22
N SER A 216 -3.28 -7.12 -18.47
CA SER A 216 -2.17 -7.83 -17.84
C SER A 216 -2.43 -7.99 -16.34
N GLN A 217 -2.55 -9.23 -15.89
CA GLN A 217 -2.81 -9.53 -14.49
C GLN A 217 -1.65 -8.96 -13.67
N VAL A 218 -1.96 -8.16 -12.66
CA VAL A 218 -0.98 -7.57 -11.74
C VAL A 218 -1.21 -8.09 -10.33
N ARG A 219 -0.11 -8.40 -9.63
CA ARG A 219 -0.15 -8.92 -8.25
C ARG A 219 0.87 -8.20 -7.41
N LEU A 220 0.43 -7.70 -6.26
CA LEU A 220 1.30 -7.20 -5.21
C LEU A 220 1.80 -8.40 -4.39
N VAL A 221 3.10 -8.55 -4.22
CA VAL A 221 3.71 -9.73 -3.59
C VAL A 221 4.71 -9.30 -2.54
N MET A 222 4.77 -10.05 -1.44
CA MET A 222 5.72 -9.83 -0.35
C MET A 222 7.16 -9.94 -0.81
N THR A 223 8.06 -9.26 -0.10
CA THR A 223 9.51 -9.41 -0.29
C THR A 223 10.06 -10.62 0.48
N PRO A 224 11.30 -11.05 0.17
CA PRO A 224 11.99 -12.07 0.98
C PRO A 224 12.29 -11.61 2.42
N ASP A 225 12.47 -10.30 2.63
CA ASP A 225 12.71 -9.70 3.94
C ASP A 225 11.38 -9.38 4.64
N ALA A 226 10.90 -10.32 5.47
CA ALA A 226 9.63 -10.17 6.18
C ALA A 226 9.58 -8.97 7.13
N VAL A 227 10.73 -8.46 7.61
CA VAL A 227 10.80 -7.29 8.49
C VAL A 227 10.65 -6.00 7.70
N LYS A 228 11.21 -5.95 6.49
CA LYS A 228 11.13 -4.78 5.61
C LYS A 228 9.96 -4.82 4.63
N ASP A 229 9.26 -5.94 4.49
CA ASP A 229 8.06 -6.09 3.66
C ASP A 229 7.02 -4.97 3.93
N GLN A 230 6.78 -4.15 2.92
CA GLN A 230 5.88 -3.00 2.96
C GLN A 230 4.57 -3.23 2.21
N THR A 231 4.27 -4.47 1.81
CA THR A 231 2.99 -4.80 1.16
C THR A 231 1.78 -4.41 2.03
N TYR A 232 1.90 -4.49 3.35
CA TYR A 232 0.87 -4.03 4.29
C TYR A 232 0.44 -2.58 4.01
N PHE A 233 1.40 -1.67 3.83
CA PHE A 233 1.11 -0.25 3.58
C PHE A 233 0.63 0.05 2.16
N LEU A 234 0.80 -0.91 1.24
CA LEU A 234 0.44 -0.79 -0.17
C LEU A 234 -0.86 -1.55 -0.51
N ALA A 235 -1.42 -2.27 0.46
CA ALA A 235 -2.61 -3.11 0.27
C ALA A 235 -3.92 -2.32 0.06
N HIS A 236 -3.86 -0.99 0.16
CA HIS A 236 -4.98 -0.11 -0.18
C HIS A 236 -4.86 0.48 -1.60
N LEU A 237 -3.86 0.07 -2.39
CA LEU A 237 -3.77 0.49 -3.79
C LEU A 237 -4.88 -0.16 -4.62
N SER A 238 -5.45 0.63 -5.53
CA SER A 238 -6.33 0.09 -6.56
C SER A 238 -5.53 -0.66 -7.62
N ARG A 239 -6.20 -1.53 -8.37
CA ARG A 239 -5.61 -2.23 -9.52
C ARG A 239 -4.99 -1.26 -10.54
N LYS A 240 -5.67 -0.16 -10.85
CA LYS A 240 -5.19 0.87 -11.80
C LYS A 240 -3.88 1.49 -11.33
N GLN A 241 -3.78 1.79 -10.04
CA GLN A 241 -2.54 2.29 -9.43
C GLN A 241 -1.45 1.22 -9.50
N LEU A 242 -1.75 -0.03 -9.12
CA LEU A 242 -0.77 -1.12 -9.14
C LEU A 242 -0.20 -1.36 -10.56
N GLN A 243 -1.03 -1.21 -11.60
CA GLN A 243 -0.58 -1.30 -12.99
C GLN A 243 0.45 -0.23 -13.36
N LYS A 244 0.47 0.92 -12.68
CA LYS A 244 1.37 2.03 -12.99
C LYS A 244 2.58 2.12 -12.04
N VAL A 245 2.72 1.27 -11.03
CA VAL A 245 3.84 1.33 -10.08
C VAL A 245 4.90 0.26 -10.29
N MET A 246 6.14 0.55 -9.88
CA MET A 246 7.22 -0.42 -9.74
C MET A 246 7.99 -0.22 -8.43
N PHE A 247 8.60 -1.30 -7.94
CA PHE A 247 9.30 -1.33 -6.65
C PHE A 247 10.69 -1.96 -6.84
N PRO A 248 11.70 -1.19 -7.27
CA PRO A 248 13.02 -1.72 -7.61
C PRO A 248 13.75 -2.38 -6.43
N LEU A 249 13.43 -2.00 -5.20
CA LEU A 249 14.05 -2.57 -4.00
C LEU A 249 13.43 -3.90 -3.56
N GLY A 250 12.30 -4.30 -4.16
CA GLY A 250 11.55 -5.50 -3.76
C GLY A 250 12.33 -6.82 -3.73
N PRO A 251 13.21 -7.09 -4.70
CA PRO A 251 14.06 -8.29 -4.70
C PRO A 251 15.22 -8.24 -3.69
N LEU A 252 15.57 -7.05 -3.19
CA LEU A 252 16.78 -6.83 -2.41
C LEU A 252 16.48 -6.80 -0.92
N ASN A 253 17.41 -7.33 -0.12
CA ASN A 253 17.41 -7.07 1.32
C ASN A 253 18.07 -5.72 1.65
N LYS A 254 17.84 -5.22 2.86
CA LYS A 254 18.33 -3.91 3.28
C LYS A 254 19.87 -3.79 3.24
N THR A 255 20.57 -4.87 3.53
CA THR A 255 22.04 -4.90 3.51
C THR A 255 22.57 -4.71 2.09
N GLN A 256 21.99 -5.41 1.12
CA GLN A 256 22.31 -5.26 -0.31
C GLN A 256 22.05 -3.82 -0.78
N VAL A 257 20.90 -3.23 -0.42
CA VAL A 257 20.59 -1.84 -0.78
C VAL A 257 21.63 -0.87 -0.20
N ARG A 258 22.07 -1.07 1.04
CA ARG A 258 23.13 -0.24 1.64
C ARG A 258 24.49 -0.46 0.98
N GLN A 259 24.82 -1.69 0.59
CA GLN A 259 26.06 -1.97 -0.14
C GLN A 259 26.06 -1.26 -1.49
N LEU A 260 24.98 -1.37 -2.27
CA LEU A 260 24.83 -0.67 -3.54
C LEU A 260 24.94 0.86 -3.38
N ALA A 261 24.30 1.43 -2.36
CA ALA A 261 24.42 2.86 -2.06
C ALA A 261 25.83 3.28 -1.67
N ASN A 262 26.61 2.40 -1.01
CA ASN A 262 28.02 2.67 -0.68
C ASN A 262 28.93 2.55 -1.90
N ILE A 263 28.73 1.55 -2.75
CA ILE A 263 29.47 1.36 -4.01
C ILE A 263 29.24 2.54 -4.94
N ALA A 264 27.99 2.97 -5.10
CA ALA A 264 27.63 4.16 -5.88
C ALA A 264 27.97 5.48 -5.15
N ASP A 265 28.47 5.40 -3.92
CA ASP A 265 28.87 6.54 -3.08
C ASP A 265 27.76 7.61 -3.00
N LEU A 266 26.53 7.19 -2.76
CA LEU A 266 25.38 8.10 -2.69
C LEU A 266 25.42 8.95 -1.42
N ALA A 267 25.02 10.23 -1.51
CA ALA A 267 25.03 11.16 -0.37
C ALA A 267 24.23 10.64 0.85
N ASN A 268 23.13 9.93 0.60
CA ASN A 268 22.25 9.38 1.62
C ASN A 268 22.66 7.98 2.13
N LYS A 269 23.80 7.40 1.70
CA LYS A 269 24.20 6.01 2.01
C LYS A 269 24.28 5.68 3.51
N ASN A 270 24.62 6.68 4.33
CA ASN A 270 24.77 6.55 5.79
C ASN A 270 23.53 7.00 6.56
N ARG A 271 22.48 7.45 5.86
CA ARG A 271 21.28 7.97 6.49
C ARG A 271 20.51 6.85 7.19
N LYS A 272 20.04 7.13 8.41
CA LYS A 272 19.17 6.22 9.15
C LYS A 272 17.79 6.17 8.52
N ASP A 273 17.15 4.99 8.60
CA ASP A 273 15.78 4.82 8.12
C ASP A 273 14.83 5.73 8.91
N SER A 274 13.88 6.35 8.21
CA SER A 274 12.81 7.12 8.86
C SER A 274 12.02 6.20 9.81
N GLN A 275 11.73 6.71 11.00
CA GLN A 275 10.92 6.05 12.02
C GLN A 275 9.71 6.93 12.32
N GLY A 276 8.55 6.33 12.56
CA GLY A 276 7.30 7.06 12.83
C GLY A 276 6.45 7.31 11.59
N ILE A 277 5.38 8.07 11.78
CA ILE A 277 4.37 8.37 10.76
C ILE A 277 4.98 9.28 9.68
N CYS A 278 4.72 8.97 8.41
CA CYS A 278 5.38 9.60 7.26
C CYS A 278 5.38 11.14 7.29
N PHE A 279 4.35 11.79 7.81
CA PHE A 279 4.24 13.25 7.78
C PHE A 279 4.70 13.96 9.04
N LEU A 280 4.71 13.30 10.19
CA LEU A 280 5.04 13.98 11.45
C LEU A 280 6.52 14.31 11.55
N GLY A 281 7.37 13.63 10.78
CA GLY A 281 8.81 13.84 10.81
C GLY A 281 9.37 13.65 12.22
N LYS A 282 9.72 14.74 12.91
CA LYS A 282 10.18 14.74 14.32
C LYS A 282 9.10 15.11 15.34
N VAL A 283 7.95 15.62 14.90
CA VAL A 283 6.81 15.95 15.77
C VAL A 283 6.29 14.66 16.42
N LYS A 284 6.01 14.71 17.72
CA LYS A 284 5.45 13.54 18.40
C LYS A 284 3.96 13.44 18.08
N PHE A 285 3.47 12.21 17.89
CA PHE A 285 2.05 11.96 17.65
C PHE A 285 1.14 12.61 18.70
N HIS A 286 1.54 12.59 19.96
CA HIS A 286 0.77 13.22 21.05
C HIS A 286 0.62 14.74 20.87
N GLU A 287 1.69 15.43 20.46
CA GLU A 287 1.69 16.88 20.22
C GLU A 287 0.76 17.21 19.04
N PHE A 288 0.87 16.44 17.95
CA PHE A 288 -0.02 16.57 16.80
C PHE A 288 -1.51 16.44 17.18
N VAL A 289 -1.88 15.40 17.94
CA VAL A 289 -3.28 15.20 18.36
C VAL A 289 -3.74 16.34 19.26
N HIS A 290 -2.89 16.79 20.18
CA HIS A 290 -3.19 17.89 21.08
C HIS A 290 -3.45 19.20 20.32
N GLU A 291 -2.64 19.54 19.31
CA GLU A 291 -2.84 20.75 18.50
C GLU A 291 -4.17 20.75 17.72
N HIS A 292 -4.65 19.58 17.28
CA HIS A 292 -5.83 19.47 16.43
C HIS A 292 -7.14 19.23 17.21
N LEU A 293 -7.06 18.51 18.34
CA LEU A 293 -8.24 18.09 19.11
C LEU A 293 -8.26 18.66 20.52
N GLY A 294 -7.16 19.23 21.00
CA GLY A 294 -7.03 19.73 22.37
C GLY A 294 -7.12 18.63 23.41
N GLU A 295 -7.43 19.04 24.64
CA GLU A 295 -7.70 18.15 25.77
C GLU A 295 -9.20 18.12 26.06
N TRP A 296 -9.71 16.92 26.33
CA TRP A 296 -11.05 16.70 26.88
C TRP A 296 -10.95 15.72 28.05
N PRO A 297 -10.72 16.23 29.28
CA PRO A 297 -10.46 15.37 30.41
C PRO A 297 -11.61 14.41 30.71
N GLY A 298 -11.25 13.17 31.03
CA GLY A 298 -12.19 12.08 31.32
C GLY A 298 -11.64 11.11 32.37
N LEU A 299 -12.40 10.04 32.64
CA LEU A 299 -12.05 9.08 33.71
C LEU A 299 -11.30 7.87 33.17
N LEU A 300 -10.33 7.38 33.95
CA LEU A 300 -9.76 6.05 33.79
C LEU A 300 -10.46 5.09 34.76
N VAL A 301 -10.99 3.99 34.22
CA VAL A 301 -11.76 3.00 34.98
C VAL A 301 -11.13 1.62 34.82
N GLU A 302 -11.04 0.86 35.91
CA GLU A 302 -10.62 -0.55 35.86
C GLU A 302 -11.77 -1.40 35.29
N GLU A 303 -11.51 -2.12 34.20
CA GLU A 303 -12.53 -2.91 33.48
C GLU A 303 -13.20 -3.95 34.38
N GLU A 304 -12.41 -4.63 35.21
CA GLU A 304 -12.90 -5.75 36.02
C GLU A 304 -13.78 -5.32 37.20
N THR A 305 -13.48 -4.16 37.80
CA THR A 305 -14.13 -3.72 39.04
C THR A 305 -15.09 -2.54 38.83
N GLY A 306 -15.00 -1.84 37.69
CA GLY A 306 -15.68 -0.58 37.47
C GLY A 306 -15.17 0.57 38.35
N THR A 307 -14.07 0.36 39.08
CA THR A 307 -13.51 1.38 39.98
C THR A 307 -12.80 2.46 39.19
N VAL A 308 -13.02 3.72 39.55
CA VAL A 308 -12.24 4.85 39.00
C VAL A 308 -10.82 4.76 39.55
N ILE A 309 -9.85 4.58 38.64
CA ILE A 309 -8.42 4.42 38.97
C ILE A 309 -7.59 5.66 38.62
N GLY A 310 -8.18 6.64 37.92
CA GLY A 310 -7.53 7.92 37.62
C GLY A 310 -8.33 8.77 36.63
N SER A 311 -7.64 9.69 35.97
CA SER A 311 -8.17 10.53 34.90
C SER A 311 -7.21 10.60 33.72
N HIS A 312 -7.70 11.05 32.57
CA HIS A 312 -6.92 11.23 31.35
C HIS A 312 -7.19 12.58 30.70
N ALA A 313 -6.30 13.03 29.80
CA ALA A 313 -6.44 14.30 29.06
C ALA A 313 -7.38 14.21 27.83
N GLY A 314 -7.80 13.00 27.43
CA GLY A 314 -8.75 12.76 26.34
C GLY A 314 -8.59 11.34 25.80
N TYR A 315 -9.69 10.67 25.43
CA TYR A 315 -9.61 9.28 24.95
C TYR A 315 -8.82 9.14 23.64
N TRP A 316 -8.67 10.22 22.86
CA TRP A 316 -7.91 10.26 21.62
C TRP A 316 -6.39 10.11 21.81
N PHE A 317 -5.89 10.29 23.04
CA PHE A 317 -4.48 10.01 23.36
C PHE A 317 -4.21 8.53 23.66
N TYR A 318 -5.24 7.68 23.57
CA TYR A 318 -5.19 6.28 23.96
C TYR A 318 -5.58 5.36 22.79
N THR A 319 -4.79 4.32 22.57
CA THR A 319 -5.09 3.24 21.62
C THR A 319 -5.39 1.96 22.39
N VAL A 320 -6.37 1.18 21.94
CA VAL A 320 -6.64 -0.15 22.53
C VAL A 320 -5.40 -1.03 22.43
N GLY A 321 -5.04 -1.70 23.53
CA GLY A 321 -3.79 -2.46 23.68
C GLY A 321 -2.55 -1.63 24.06
N GLN A 322 -2.69 -0.31 24.19
CA GLN A 322 -1.60 0.54 24.67
C GLN A 322 -1.24 0.20 26.12
N ARG A 323 0.06 -0.03 26.36
CA ARG A 323 0.65 -0.20 27.70
C ARG A 323 1.37 1.05 28.19
N SER A 324 2.14 1.68 27.30
CA SER A 324 2.99 2.82 27.64
C SER A 324 2.18 4.11 27.81
N GLY A 325 2.62 4.99 28.72
CA GLY A 325 1.98 6.29 28.94
C GLY A 325 0.81 6.25 29.94
N ILE A 326 0.43 5.07 30.43
CA ILE A 326 -0.56 4.92 31.51
C ILE A 326 0.18 5.03 32.85
N LYS A 327 0.13 6.21 33.48
CA LYS A 327 0.85 6.51 34.73
C LYS A 327 0.04 6.06 35.97
N LEU A 328 -0.28 4.78 36.05
CA LEU A 328 -1.05 4.19 37.16
C LEU A 328 -0.19 3.21 37.98
N PRO A 329 -0.34 3.18 39.32
CA PRO A 329 0.42 2.27 40.17
C PRO A 329 -0.08 0.82 40.06
N GLY A 330 0.76 -0.13 40.49
CA GLY A 330 0.33 -1.51 40.74
C GLY A 330 0.31 -2.46 39.54
N GLY A 331 1.05 -2.17 38.46
CA GLY A 331 1.35 -3.15 37.40
C GLY A 331 1.14 -2.60 35.99
N PRO A 332 1.55 -3.35 34.95
CA PRO A 332 1.33 -2.87 33.59
C PRO A 332 -0.17 -2.84 33.32
N TRP A 333 -0.69 -1.63 33.23
CA TRP A 333 -2.04 -1.38 32.75
C TRP A 333 -2.05 -1.39 31.23
N TYR A 334 -3.14 -1.87 30.67
CA TYR A 334 -3.39 -1.81 29.23
C TYR A 334 -4.76 -1.23 28.98
N VAL A 335 -4.90 -0.37 27.97
CA VAL A 335 -6.21 0.08 27.50
C VAL A 335 -6.95 -1.10 26.87
N VAL A 336 -8.14 -1.42 27.36
CA VAL A 336 -8.97 -2.51 26.81
C VAL A 336 -10.08 -1.99 25.91
N ARG A 337 -10.71 -0.88 26.28
CA ARG A 337 -11.83 -0.29 25.56
C ARG A 337 -11.95 1.20 25.85
N LYS A 338 -12.65 1.91 24.98
CA LYS A 338 -12.99 3.33 25.15
C LYS A 338 -14.49 3.49 25.01
N ASP A 339 -15.06 4.35 25.83
CA ASP A 339 -16.45 4.77 25.77
C ASP A 339 -16.48 6.26 25.47
N LEU A 340 -16.92 6.58 24.25
CA LEU A 340 -16.83 7.92 23.70
C LEU A 340 -17.94 8.82 24.25
N ASP A 341 -19.12 8.25 24.49
CA ASP A 341 -20.30 8.98 24.98
C ASP A 341 -20.08 9.43 26.42
N LEU A 342 -19.46 8.56 27.24
CA LEU A 342 -19.12 8.88 28.62
C LEU A 342 -17.74 9.52 28.79
N ASN A 343 -16.94 9.59 27.73
CA ASN A 343 -15.53 10.00 27.77
C ASN A 343 -14.73 9.22 28.83
N ILE A 344 -14.82 7.89 28.77
CA ILE A 344 -14.13 6.96 29.69
C ILE A 344 -13.13 6.10 28.91
N VAL A 345 -11.94 5.94 29.47
CA VAL A 345 -10.96 4.95 29.02
C VAL A 345 -10.90 3.81 30.04
N TYR A 346 -11.18 2.59 29.59
CA TYR A 346 -11.11 1.41 30.43
C TYR A 346 -9.73 0.77 30.31
N ALA A 347 -9.15 0.40 31.47
CA ALA A 347 -7.86 -0.24 31.55
C ALA A 347 -7.91 -1.51 32.42
N SER A 348 -7.02 -2.45 32.13
CA SER A 348 -6.94 -3.74 32.82
C SER A 348 -5.48 -4.15 33.03
N LYS A 349 -5.22 -4.84 34.15
CA LYS A 349 -3.95 -5.56 34.39
C LYS A 349 -3.99 -6.99 33.87
N GLN A 350 -5.19 -7.52 33.61
CA GLN A 350 -5.43 -8.87 33.12
C GLN A 350 -5.53 -8.92 31.59
N TYR A 351 -4.92 -7.95 30.89
CA TYR A 351 -4.92 -7.86 29.42
C TYR A 351 -4.42 -9.11 28.70
N HIS A 352 -3.74 -10.05 29.37
CA HIS A 352 -3.32 -11.32 28.78
C HIS A 352 -4.00 -12.55 29.41
N SER A 353 -5.08 -12.37 30.18
CA SER A 353 -5.86 -13.50 30.70
C SER A 353 -6.53 -14.27 29.55
N GLU A 354 -6.80 -15.56 29.76
CA GLU A 354 -7.48 -16.40 28.77
C GLU A 354 -8.84 -15.82 28.36
N GLU A 355 -9.60 -15.27 29.30
CA GLU A 355 -10.94 -14.71 29.07
C GLU A 355 -10.92 -13.49 28.15
N LEU A 356 -10.02 -12.52 28.40
CA LEU A 356 -9.88 -11.35 27.55
C LEU A 356 -9.10 -11.64 26.26
N SER A 357 -8.25 -12.66 26.23
CA SER A 357 -7.47 -13.01 25.04
C SER A 357 -8.28 -13.82 24.03
N ASN A 358 -9.20 -14.69 24.48
CA ASN A 358 -10.10 -15.45 23.61
C ASN A 358 -11.05 -14.58 22.78
N GLN A 359 -11.30 -13.33 23.19
CA GLN A 359 -12.06 -12.35 22.40
C GLN A 359 -11.22 -11.67 21.30
N ARG A 360 -9.90 -11.93 21.22
CA ARG A 360 -8.92 -11.22 20.38
C ARG A 360 -8.24 -12.09 19.32
N ASN A 361 -8.86 -13.19 18.95
CA ASN A 361 -8.53 -13.90 17.71
C ASN A 361 -9.59 -13.69 16.63
N SER A 362 -10.72 -13.04 16.92
CA SER A 362 -11.79 -12.79 15.96
C SER A 362 -12.06 -11.32 15.74
N PHE A 363 -12.38 -10.92 14.52
CA PHE A 363 -12.79 -9.55 14.21
C PHE A 363 -13.70 -9.49 12.98
N SER A 364 -14.45 -8.39 12.86
CA SER A 364 -15.17 -8.04 11.64
C SER A 364 -14.49 -6.88 10.91
N THR A 365 -14.64 -6.85 9.59
CA THR A 365 -14.09 -5.79 8.76
C THR A 365 -15.19 -4.96 8.10
N GLY A 366 -14.83 -3.73 7.77
CA GLY A 366 -15.51 -2.97 6.73
C GLY A 366 -15.29 -3.63 5.36
N PRO A 367 -15.78 -3.00 4.30
CA PRO A 367 -15.63 -3.57 2.96
C PRO A 367 -14.15 -3.74 2.56
N ILE A 368 -13.85 -4.79 1.80
CA ILE A 368 -12.50 -5.15 1.38
C ILE A 368 -12.09 -4.41 0.11
N ASN A 369 -10.95 -3.71 0.16
CA ASN A 369 -10.25 -3.22 -1.02
C ASN A 369 -9.42 -4.33 -1.66
N TRP A 370 -9.88 -4.87 -2.79
CA TRP A 370 -9.16 -5.88 -3.56
C TRP A 370 -8.07 -5.24 -4.43
N VAL A 371 -6.83 -5.64 -4.19
CA VAL A 371 -5.65 -5.14 -4.93
C VAL A 371 -5.39 -5.96 -6.19
N SER A 372 -5.86 -7.21 -6.20
CA SER A 372 -5.68 -8.16 -7.29
C SER A 372 -7.01 -8.74 -7.76
N ASP A 373 -7.08 -9.13 -9.04
CA ASP A 373 -8.22 -9.89 -9.59
C ASP A 373 -8.21 -11.36 -9.17
N LEU A 374 -7.20 -11.77 -8.40
CA LEU A 374 -7.20 -13.07 -7.74
C LEU A 374 -8.45 -13.14 -6.86
N ARG A 375 -9.41 -13.98 -7.26
CA ARG A 375 -10.45 -14.43 -6.36
C ARG A 375 -9.78 -15.18 -5.22
N ILE A 376 -10.21 -14.92 -3.98
CA ILE A 376 -9.79 -15.74 -2.85
C ILE A 376 -10.15 -17.19 -3.18
N ASP A 377 -9.15 -18.05 -3.11
CA ASP A 377 -9.33 -19.49 -3.18
C ASP A 377 -9.52 -19.98 -1.75
N LEU A 378 -10.78 -20.15 -1.35
CA LEU A 378 -11.14 -20.56 0.02
C LEU A 378 -10.72 -22.01 0.32
N ASP A 379 -10.33 -22.79 -0.69
CA ASP A 379 -9.76 -24.12 -0.51
C ASP A 379 -8.27 -24.06 -0.10
N LYS A 380 -7.63 -22.90 -0.23
CA LYS A 380 -6.25 -22.67 0.18
C LYS A 380 -6.17 -21.88 1.49
N PRO A 381 -5.09 -22.07 2.28
CA PRO A 381 -4.86 -21.27 3.47
C PRO A 381 -4.76 -19.78 3.14
N VAL A 382 -5.64 -18.98 3.75
CA VAL A 382 -5.56 -17.52 3.74
C VAL A 382 -4.83 -17.05 4.98
N TYR A 383 -3.98 -16.04 4.81
CA TYR A 383 -3.21 -15.43 5.87
C TYR A 383 -3.59 -13.95 6.02
N CYS A 384 -3.39 -13.39 7.20
CA CYS A 384 -3.70 -12.01 7.51
C CYS A 384 -2.58 -11.36 8.33
N LYS A 385 -2.26 -10.09 8.00
CA LYS A 385 -1.53 -9.17 8.88
C LYS A 385 -2.51 -8.14 9.43
N VAL A 386 -2.53 -7.95 10.74
CA VAL A 386 -3.38 -6.95 11.42
C VAL A 386 -2.59 -5.73 11.88
N ARG A 387 -1.28 -5.73 11.61
CA ARG A 387 -0.33 -4.62 11.78
C ARG A 387 0.89 -4.85 10.91
N HIS A 388 1.63 -3.78 10.65
CA HIS A 388 2.92 -3.90 9.99
C HIS A 388 3.94 -4.61 10.90
N GLY A 389 4.69 -5.55 10.31
CA GLY A 389 5.71 -6.34 10.99
C GLY A 389 5.95 -7.68 10.28
N PRO A 390 6.84 -8.52 10.84
CA PRO A 390 7.15 -9.84 10.29
C PRO A 390 6.06 -10.88 10.61
N ALA A 391 5.26 -10.66 11.65
CA ALA A 391 4.21 -11.57 12.05
C ALA A 391 3.10 -11.62 10.98
N ILE A 392 2.65 -12.84 10.68
CA ILE A 392 1.53 -13.12 9.79
C ILE A 392 0.76 -14.29 10.38
N TYR A 393 -0.57 -14.21 10.33
CA TYR A 393 -1.45 -15.14 11.01
C TYR A 393 -2.25 -15.93 9.98
N ARG A 394 -2.40 -17.24 10.18
CA ARG A 394 -3.34 -18.02 9.38
C ARG A 394 -4.77 -17.68 9.82
N CYS A 395 -5.66 -17.46 8.87
CA CYS A 395 -7.08 -17.40 9.13
C CYS A 395 -7.57 -18.84 9.35
N LYS A 396 -8.00 -19.15 10.58
CA LYS A 396 -8.67 -20.41 10.92
C LYS A 396 -10.04 -20.48 10.26
N ASP A 397 -10.78 -19.37 10.29
CA ASP A 397 -12.04 -19.20 9.58
C ASP A 397 -12.06 -17.81 8.90
N LEU A 398 -12.57 -17.76 7.67
CA LEU A 398 -12.74 -16.54 6.89
C LEU A 398 -14.09 -16.59 6.18
N LYS A 399 -15.04 -15.81 6.68
CA LYS A 399 -16.38 -15.70 6.10
C LYS A 399 -16.50 -14.40 5.34
N LEU A 400 -16.63 -14.50 4.02
CA LEU A 400 -16.90 -13.37 3.15
C LEU A 400 -18.41 -13.11 3.12
N VAL A 401 -18.81 -11.88 3.43
CA VAL A 401 -20.21 -11.47 3.52
C VAL A 401 -20.47 -10.37 2.49
N PRO A 402 -21.23 -10.66 1.41
CA PRO A 402 -21.69 -9.63 0.48
C PRO A 402 -22.65 -8.68 1.19
N GLN A 403 -22.40 -7.37 1.11
CA GLN A 403 -23.30 -6.35 1.61
C GLN A 403 -24.08 -5.70 0.48
N LEU A 404 -25.41 -5.80 0.55
CA LEU A 404 -26.31 -4.96 -0.22
C LEU A 404 -26.14 -3.51 0.23
N MET A 405 -25.32 -2.73 -0.49
CA MET A 405 -25.17 -1.31 -0.27
C MET A 405 -25.88 -0.52 -1.38
N ASN A 406 -26.54 0.58 -1.01
CA ASN A 406 -27.17 1.52 -1.95
C ASN A 406 -26.18 2.57 -2.49
N TYR A 407 -24.91 2.22 -2.65
CA TYR A 407 -23.85 3.15 -3.08
C TYR A 407 -22.83 2.46 -4.00
N ASN A 408 -22.25 3.21 -4.94
CA ASN A 408 -21.14 2.71 -5.77
C ASN A 408 -19.79 3.08 -5.17
N ILE A 409 -18.90 2.09 -5.11
CA ILE A 409 -17.48 2.28 -4.81
C ILE A 409 -16.80 2.80 -6.08
N VAL A 410 -16.33 4.06 -6.06
CA VAL A 410 -15.57 4.64 -7.17
C VAL A 410 -14.09 4.64 -6.78
N GLY A 411 -13.34 3.64 -7.24
CA GLY A 411 -11.86 3.63 -7.15
C GLY A 411 -11.30 3.01 -5.87
N SER A 412 -11.61 3.59 -4.70
CA SER A 412 -11.21 3.08 -3.37
C SER A 412 -12.44 2.98 -2.47
N ILE A 413 -12.42 2.06 -1.53
CA ILE A 413 -13.56 1.74 -0.67
C ILE A 413 -13.91 2.82 0.35
N ASP A 414 -13.01 3.79 0.54
CA ASP A 414 -13.22 4.94 1.41
C ASP A 414 -13.87 6.14 0.68
N ASP A 415 -13.94 6.12 -0.66
CA ASP A 415 -14.52 7.18 -1.50
C ASP A 415 -15.88 6.76 -2.07
N VAL A 416 -16.90 6.78 -1.23
CA VAL A 416 -18.27 6.40 -1.58
C VAL A 416 -19.04 7.60 -2.16
N ARG A 417 -19.61 7.46 -3.37
CA ARG A 417 -20.53 8.46 -3.97
C ARG A 417 -21.90 7.83 -4.31
N PRO A 418 -23.03 8.56 -4.19
CA PRO A 418 -24.33 8.06 -4.63
C PRO A 418 -24.33 7.86 -6.15
N SER A 419 -24.87 6.74 -6.64
CA SER A 419 -24.95 6.38 -8.06
C SER A 419 -26.17 5.51 -8.34
N SER A 420 -26.71 5.60 -9.56
CA SER A 420 -27.90 4.88 -10.03
C SER A 420 -27.62 3.54 -10.74
N GLU A 421 -26.36 3.16 -10.95
CA GLU A 421 -25.97 1.87 -11.57
C GLU A 421 -25.44 0.90 -10.51
N MET A 422 -25.91 -0.35 -10.46
CA MET A 422 -25.39 -1.38 -9.54
C MET A 422 -23.93 -1.75 -9.85
N ALA A 423 -22.96 -1.15 -9.15
CA ALA A 423 -21.57 -1.59 -9.17
C ALA A 423 -21.27 -2.49 -7.95
N MET A 424 -20.58 -3.61 -8.19
CA MET A 424 -20.09 -4.64 -7.25
C MET A 424 -20.58 -4.56 -5.79
N VAL A 425 -21.33 -5.58 -5.37
CA VAL A 425 -21.73 -5.78 -3.96
C VAL A 425 -20.47 -5.81 -3.08
N PRO A 426 -20.23 -4.79 -2.22
CA PRO A 426 -19.07 -4.76 -1.35
C PRO A 426 -19.02 -6.01 -0.48
N VAL A 427 -17.83 -6.57 -0.31
CA VAL A 427 -17.64 -7.76 0.52
C VAL A 427 -16.96 -7.36 1.81
N THR A 428 -17.58 -7.65 2.95
CA THR A 428 -16.96 -7.59 4.27
C THR A 428 -16.45 -8.96 4.69
N ALA A 429 -15.62 -9.04 5.73
CA ALA A 429 -15.16 -10.30 6.28
C ALA A 429 -15.43 -10.42 7.78
N CYS A 430 -15.75 -11.64 8.21
CA CYS A 430 -15.57 -12.08 9.59
C CYS A 430 -14.38 -13.04 9.63
N VAL A 431 -13.40 -12.76 10.48
CA VAL A 431 -12.12 -13.48 10.52
C VAL A 431 -11.94 -14.09 11.90
N GLU A 432 -11.51 -15.34 11.95
CA GLU A 432 -10.95 -15.99 13.15
C GLU A 432 -9.49 -16.39 12.85
N LEU A 433 -8.54 -15.96 13.68
CA LEU A 433 -7.12 -16.27 13.58
C LEU A 433 -6.80 -17.56 14.33
N GLU A 434 -5.88 -18.35 13.78
CA GLU A 434 -5.42 -19.61 14.41
C GLU A 434 -4.64 -19.38 15.72
N SER A 435 -4.04 -18.20 15.87
CA SER A 435 -3.34 -17.78 17.08
C SER A 435 -3.79 -16.39 17.51
N HIS A 436 -3.70 -16.11 18.81
CA HIS A 436 -4.02 -14.80 19.37
C HIS A 436 -3.06 -13.71 18.84
N ASP A 437 -3.63 -12.56 18.47
CA ASP A 437 -2.86 -11.35 18.20
C ASP A 437 -3.06 -10.35 19.36
N GLN A 438 -1.98 -9.65 19.73
CA GLN A 438 -1.98 -8.69 20.83
C GLN A 438 -2.37 -7.27 20.39
N GLY A 439 -2.96 -7.15 19.20
CA GLY A 439 -2.87 -5.93 18.43
C GLY A 439 -4.04 -5.58 17.53
N LEU A 440 -5.14 -6.35 17.61
CA LEU A 440 -6.42 -6.00 17.00
C LEU A 440 -6.93 -4.69 17.61
N ALA A 441 -7.11 -3.69 16.75
CA ALA A 441 -7.62 -2.39 17.15
C ALA A 441 -8.56 -1.85 16.04
N PRO A 442 -9.81 -1.50 16.37
CA PRO A 442 -10.70 -0.83 15.44
C PRO A 442 -10.06 0.42 14.82
N GLY A 443 -10.19 0.58 13.51
CA GLY A 443 -9.53 1.64 12.73
C GLY A 443 -8.20 1.24 12.09
N GLN A 444 -7.54 0.18 12.57
CA GLN A 444 -6.42 -0.44 11.84
C GLN A 444 -6.94 -1.30 10.68
N TYR A 445 -6.02 -1.85 9.89
CA TYR A 445 -6.34 -2.64 8.71
C TYR A 445 -5.92 -4.10 8.90
N ALA A 446 -6.79 -5.00 8.46
CA ALA A 446 -6.47 -6.38 8.18
C ALA A 446 -6.06 -6.47 6.70
N VAL A 447 -4.87 -7.03 6.42
CA VAL A 447 -4.37 -7.25 5.07
C VAL A 447 -4.28 -8.74 4.80
N PHE A 448 -4.94 -9.19 3.74
CA PHE A 448 -5.10 -10.60 3.39
C PHE A 448 -4.07 -11.04 2.36
N TYR A 449 -3.54 -12.26 2.55
CA TYR A 449 -2.50 -12.85 1.72
C TYR A 449 -2.79 -14.30 1.40
N GLN A 450 -2.34 -14.74 0.22
CA GLN A 450 -2.33 -16.14 -0.20
C GLN A 450 -1.10 -16.38 -1.07
N ASP A 451 -0.32 -17.43 -0.81
CA ASP A 451 0.92 -17.73 -1.55
C ASP A 451 1.88 -16.51 -1.66
N ARG A 452 1.96 -15.70 -0.58
CA ARG A 452 2.68 -14.41 -0.49
C ARG A 452 2.12 -13.27 -1.37
N ALA A 453 1.10 -13.50 -2.17
CA ALA A 453 0.39 -12.45 -2.89
C ALA A 453 -0.57 -11.72 -1.91
N CYS A 454 -0.50 -10.40 -1.92
CA CYS A 454 -1.47 -9.55 -1.24
C CYS A 454 -2.76 -9.54 -2.04
N LEU A 455 -3.84 -9.99 -1.41
CA LEU A 455 -5.18 -10.04 -2.00
C LEU A 455 -5.88 -8.69 -1.87
N GLY A 456 -5.73 -8.06 -0.71
CA GLY A 456 -6.41 -6.81 -0.39
C GLY A 456 -6.32 -6.43 1.07
N ALA A 457 -6.95 -5.32 1.43
CA ALA A 457 -7.03 -4.84 2.80
C ALA A 457 -8.45 -4.41 3.16
N ALA A 458 -8.80 -4.53 4.43
CA ALA A 458 -10.05 -4.04 4.98
C ALA A 458 -9.83 -3.42 6.35
N LYS A 459 -10.57 -2.37 6.66
CA LYS A 459 -10.53 -1.73 7.98
C LYS A 459 -11.18 -2.64 9.01
N ILE A 460 -10.55 -2.83 10.16
CA ILE A 460 -11.11 -3.56 11.30
C ILE A 460 -12.17 -2.69 11.97
N VAL A 461 -13.36 -3.24 12.18
CA VAL A 461 -14.52 -2.52 12.71
C VAL A 461 -14.84 -2.93 14.14
N SER A 462 -14.83 -4.23 14.44
CA SER A 462 -15.16 -4.77 15.77
C SER A 462 -14.28 -5.93 16.15
#